data_AF-A0A2N8TMH1-F1
#
_entry.id   AF-A0A2N8TMH1-F1
#
_cell.length_a   1.000
_cell.length_b   1.000
_cell.length_c   1.000
_cell.angle_alpha   90.00
_cell.angle_beta   90.00
_cell.angle_gamma   90.00
#
_symmetry.space_group_name_H-M   'P 1'
#
loop_
_entity.id
_entity.type
_entity.pdbx_description
1 polymer ?
#
loop_
_entity_poly.entity_id
_entity_poly.type
_entity_poly.pdbx_seq_one_letter_code
_entity_poly.pdbx_strand_id
1 'polypeptide(L)'
;MAPRTVRTSIAALALTALSALAGCSSDTEPAASDHKPTPVSSAPNHDKVVADTARAYMLAWLAKNPADAKSMCELSTKAHRPNFDEDGGTITGCVNSHWKDIGAGDDDSGRAPLTIKISHVQDVAASPTHPAGKGALATGHRAGEDQWRNVLRLIEEDGKWRVEQVEDVDDYFAHTADPVAQILAGKS
;
A
#
# COMPACT_ATOMS: atom_id res chain seq x y z
N MET A 1 -10.50 -49.17 -5.67
CA MET A 1 -10.81 -48.53 -6.97
C MET A 1 -12.32 -48.51 -7.11
N ALA A 2 -12.94 -47.34 -6.94
CA ALA A 2 -14.37 -47.10 -7.08
C ALA A 2 -14.57 -45.72 -7.75
N PRO A 3 -15.60 -45.54 -8.59
CA PRO A 3 -15.61 -44.52 -9.62
C PRO A 3 -15.93 -43.10 -9.12
N ARG A 4 -15.32 -42.13 -9.81
CA ARG A 4 -15.56 -40.68 -9.72
C ARG A 4 -16.99 -40.35 -10.11
N THR A 5 -17.64 -39.50 -9.33
CA THR A 5 -18.85 -38.77 -9.76
C THR A 5 -18.52 -37.29 -9.85
N VAL A 6 -18.39 -36.79 -11.07
CA VAL A 6 -18.26 -35.36 -11.38
C VAL A 6 -19.69 -34.80 -11.44
N ARG A 7 -19.99 -33.81 -10.60
CA ARG A 7 -21.19 -32.97 -10.75
C ARG A 7 -20.76 -31.59 -11.20
N THR A 8 -20.89 -31.35 -12.49
CA THR A 8 -20.89 -30.04 -13.13
C THR A 8 -22.27 -29.40 -12.93
N SER A 9 -22.30 -28.20 -12.37
CA SER A 9 -23.47 -27.32 -12.39
C SER A 9 -23.11 -26.04 -13.15
N ILE A 10 -23.73 -25.87 -14.32
CA ILE A 10 -23.74 -24.65 -15.13
C ILE A 10 -25.10 -23.98 -14.90
N ALA A 11 -25.11 -22.66 -14.70
CA ALA A 11 -26.16 -21.66 -15.04
C ALA A 11 -26.12 -20.51 -14.02
N ALA A 12 -26.32 -19.23 -14.34
CA ALA A 12 -26.53 -18.49 -15.59
C ALA A 12 -26.29 -17.00 -15.29
N LEU A 13 -26.00 -16.22 -16.33
CA LEU A 13 -25.88 -14.76 -16.29
C LEU A 13 -27.18 -14.07 -15.87
N ALA A 14 -27.06 -12.97 -15.12
CA ALA A 14 -28.08 -11.91 -15.08
C ALA A 14 -27.41 -10.55 -15.31
N LEU A 15 -27.46 -10.08 -16.55
CA LEU A 15 -27.27 -8.68 -16.92
C LEU A 15 -28.46 -7.87 -16.37
N THR A 16 -28.20 -6.80 -15.65
CA THR A 16 -29.15 -5.69 -15.52
C THR A 16 -28.49 -4.42 -16.05
N ALA A 17 -29.07 -3.91 -17.13
CA ALA A 17 -28.76 -2.62 -17.73
C ALA A 17 -29.99 -1.70 -17.57
N LEU A 18 -29.75 -0.39 -17.79
CA LEU A 18 -30.69 0.74 -17.92
C LEU A 18 -31.14 1.36 -16.58
N SER A 19 -31.22 2.68 -16.36
CA SER A 19 -30.97 3.90 -17.15
C SER A 19 -31.19 5.10 -16.22
N ALA A 20 -30.45 6.20 -16.39
CA ALA A 20 -31.01 7.56 -16.37
C ALA A 20 -29.94 8.61 -16.73
N LEU A 21 -29.96 9.03 -18.00
CA LEU A 21 -29.42 10.30 -18.49
C LEU A 21 -30.55 11.33 -18.46
N ALA A 22 -30.40 12.37 -17.63
CA ALA A 22 -30.99 13.72 -17.74
C ALA A 22 -30.63 14.47 -16.44
N GLY A 23 -30.19 15.72 -16.42
CA GLY A 23 -30.29 16.73 -17.46
C GLY A 23 -29.17 17.77 -17.38
N CYS A 24 -28.83 18.27 -18.56
CA CYS A 24 -28.34 19.63 -18.73
C CYS A 24 -29.56 20.56 -18.64
N SER A 25 -29.52 21.57 -17.77
CA SER A 25 -30.31 22.79 -17.96
C SER A 25 -29.49 23.99 -17.52
N SER A 26 -29.29 24.89 -18.47
CA SER A 26 -28.67 26.20 -18.31
C SER A 26 -29.66 27.19 -17.68
N ASP A 27 -29.09 28.07 -16.86
CA ASP A 27 -29.47 29.44 -16.48
C ASP A 27 -30.95 29.87 -16.37
N THR A 28 -31.34 30.18 -15.13
CA THR A 28 -32.27 31.28 -14.78
C THR A 28 -32.00 31.70 -13.32
N GLU A 29 -31.33 32.85 -13.11
CA GLU A 29 -31.48 33.66 -11.88
C GLU A 29 -32.87 34.31 -11.86
N PRO A 30 -33.43 34.86 -10.74
CA PRO A 30 -32.79 35.19 -9.46
C PRO A 30 -33.59 34.79 -8.20
N ALA A 31 -32.92 34.57 -7.07
CA ALA A 31 -33.46 34.91 -5.75
C ALA A 31 -32.35 34.85 -4.71
N ALA A 32 -32.12 35.99 -4.05
CA ALA A 32 -31.25 36.08 -2.88
C ALA A 32 -31.66 35.03 -1.85
N SER A 33 -30.75 34.12 -1.54
CA SER A 33 -30.83 33.28 -0.37
C SER A 33 -29.41 33.15 0.15
N ASP A 34 -29.20 33.74 1.33
CA ASP A 34 -27.99 33.63 2.14
C ASP A 34 -27.75 32.15 2.51
N HIS A 35 -27.27 31.37 1.55
CA HIS A 35 -26.72 30.05 1.81
C HIS A 35 -25.29 30.23 2.28
N LYS A 36 -25.14 30.39 3.60
CA LYS A 36 -23.87 30.14 4.28
C LYS A 36 -23.34 28.79 3.78
N PRO A 37 -22.12 28.71 3.21
CA PRO A 37 -21.58 27.43 2.76
C PRO A 37 -21.47 26.50 3.96
N THR A 38 -22.26 25.44 3.97
CA THR A 38 -22.06 24.32 4.88
C THR A 38 -20.68 23.73 4.55
N PRO A 39 -19.78 23.51 5.52
CA PRO A 39 -18.49 22.91 5.23
C PRO A 39 -18.74 21.53 4.63
N VAL A 40 -18.38 21.34 3.36
CA VAL A 40 -18.28 20.01 2.77
C VAL A 40 -17.21 19.30 3.58
N SER A 41 -17.64 18.39 4.45
CA SER A 41 -16.72 17.50 5.16
C SER A 41 -16.00 16.67 4.10
N SER A 42 -14.79 17.08 3.75
CA SER A 42 -13.95 16.37 2.79
C SER A 42 -13.51 15.07 3.44
N ALA A 43 -14.13 13.97 3.00
CA ALA A 43 -13.61 12.63 3.31
C ALA A 43 -12.10 12.59 3.02
N PRO A 44 -11.30 11.85 3.82
CA PRO A 44 -9.87 11.77 3.61
C PRO A 44 -9.57 11.34 2.16
N ASN A 45 -8.65 12.05 1.49
CA ASN A 45 -8.13 11.58 0.21
C ASN A 45 -7.37 10.26 0.46
N HIS A 46 -7.96 9.14 0.04
CA HIS A 46 -7.41 7.80 0.26
C HIS A 46 -5.97 7.70 -0.25
N ASP A 47 -5.64 8.31 -1.39
CA ASP A 47 -4.30 8.25 -1.95
C ASP A 47 -3.28 9.00 -1.07
N LYS A 48 -3.70 10.07 -0.40
CA LYS A 48 -2.87 10.75 0.58
C LYS A 48 -2.61 9.87 1.81
N VAL A 49 -3.63 9.19 2.33
CA VAL A 49 -3.48 8.28 3.48
C VAL A 49 -2.54 7.13 3.12
N VAL A 50 -2.70 6.53 1.94
CA VAL A 50 -1.80 5.49 1.41
C VAL A 50 -0.37 6.01 1.33
N ALA A 51 -0.16 7.19 0.75
CA ALA A 51 1.17 7.79 0.63
C ALA A 51 1.81 8.06 2.00
N ASP A 52 1.04 8.59 2.95
CA ASP A 52 1.52 8.88 4.30
C ASP A 52 1.89 7.57 5.05
N THR A 53 1.07 6.52 4.93
CA THR A 53 1.36 5.19 5.49
C THR A 53 2.61 4.56 4.89
N ALA A 54 2.73 4.56 3.56
CA ALA A 54 3.91 4.04 2.86
C ALA A 54 5.19 4.79 3.30
N ARG A 55 5.12 6.12 3.41
CA ARG A 55 6.22 6.94 3.90
C ARG A 55 6.59 6.60 5.34
N ALA A 56 5.60 6.45 6.22
CA ALA A 56 5.82 6.13 7.62
C ALA A 56 6.52 4.77 7.78
N TYR A 57 6.11 3.77 7.00
CA TYR A 57 6.74 2.45 7.00
C TYR A 57 8.22 2.54 6.56
N MET A 58 8.50 3.22 5.43
CA MET A 58 9.86 3.38 4.93
C MET A 58 10.77 4.15 5.89
N LEU A 59 10.24 5.15 6.60
CA LEU A 59 10.99 5.86 7.63
C LEU A 59 11.24 4.98 8.87
N ALA A 60 10.26 4.17 9.28
CA ALA A 60 10.45 3.21 10.37
C ALA A 60 11.56 2.21 10.04
N TRP A 61 11.59 1.72 8.80
CA TRP A 61 12.61 0.78 8.33
C TRP A 61 13.99 1.42 8.18
N LEU A 62 14.09 2.57 7.53
CA LEU A 62 15.37 3.07 7.05
C LEU A 62 15.91 4.26 7.84
N ALA A 63 15.06 5.09 8.46
CA ALA A 63 15.52 6.32 9.10
C ALA A 63 16.21 6.09 10.45
N LYS A 64 15.91 4.97 11.11
CA LYS A 64 16.44 4.66 12.45
C LYS A 64 17.50 3.56 12.39
N ASN A 65 18.36 3.55 13.38
CA ASN A 65 19.37 2.51 13.57
C ASN A 65 19.44 2.13 15.06
N PRO A 66 18.98 0.93 15.45
CA PRO A 66 18.28 -0.06 14.62
C PRO A 66 16.93 0.46 14.10
N ALA A 67 16.36 -0.21 13.10
CA ALA A 67 15.05 0.14 12.56
C ALA A 67 13.96 0.15 13.66
N ASP A 68 12.92 0.95 13.47
CA ASP A 68 11.74 0.95 14.35
C ASP A 68 10.84 -0.25 14.05
N ALA A 69 11.26 -1.42 14.54
CA ALA A 69 10.54 -2.68 14.35
C ALA A 69 9.08 -2.58 14.78
N LYS A 70 8.78 -1.87 15.88
CA LYS A 70 7.40 -1.72 16.37
C LYS A 70 6.54 -0.99 15.34
N SER A 71 7.01 0.16 14.85
CA SER A 71 6.28 0.92 13.83
C SER A 71 6.13 0.13 12.52
N MET A 72 7.16 -0.60 12.08
CA MET A 72 7.05 -1.49 10.91
C MET A 72 5.93 -2.52 11.11
N CYS A 73 5.94 -3.25 12.23
CA CYS A 73 4.94 -4.27 12.55
C CYS A 73 3.51 -3.69 12.64
N GLU A 74 3.35 -2.51 13.24
CA GLU A 74 2.06 -1.83 13.37
C GLU A 74 1.52 -1.28 12.04
N LEU A 75 2.40 -1.02 11.07
CA LEU A 75 2.06 -0.55 9.73
C LEU A 75 1.91 -1.69 8.72
N SER A 76 2.41 -2.89 9.02
CA SER A 76 2.19 -4.10 8.20
C SER A 76 0.85 -4.78 8.48
N THR A 77 0.31 -5.45 7.47
CA THR A 77 -0.78 -6.43 7.62
C THR A 77 -0.32 -7.59 8.51
N LYS A 78 -1.25 -8.35 9.09
CA LYS A 78 -0.86 -9.55 9.86
C LYS A 78 -0.09 -10.56 9.01
N ALA A 79 -0.57 -10.81 7.78
CA ALA A 79 0.02 -11.78 6.85
C ALA A 79 1.42 -11.40 6.37
N HIS A 80 1.76 -10.11 6.30
CA HIS A 80 3.08 -9.65 5.87
C HIS A 80 4.14 -9.69 6.98
N ARG A 81 3.75 -9.91 8.24
CA ARG A 81 4.72 -9.95 9.34
C ARG A 81 5.55 -11.23 9.26
N PRO A 82 6.86 -11.16 9.55
CA PRO A 82 7.77 -12.29 9.39
C PRO A 82 7.43 -13.50 10.28
N ASN A 83 6.63 -13.29 11.33
CA ASN A 83 6.18 -14.32 12.28
C ASN A 83 4.77 -14.87 11.97
N PHE A 84 4.23 -14.65 10.77
CA PHE A 84 2.84 -15.02 10.46
C PHE A 84 2.58 -16.52 10.60
N ASP A 85 3.49 -17.36 10.09
CA ASP A 85 3.33 -18.81 10.12
C ASP A 85 3.54 -19.40 11.52
N GLU A 86 4.26 -18.70 12.41
CA GLU A 86 4.57 -19.17 13.77
C GLU A 86 3.50 -18.83 14.80
N ASP A 87 2.95 -17.60 14.76
CA ASP A 87 2.00 -17.14 15.79
C ASP A 87 0.79 -16.35 15.24
N GLY A 88 0.59 -16.36 13.91
CA GLY A 88 -0.48 -15.61 13.27
C GLY A 88 -0.19 -14.12 13.09
N GLY A 89 1.08 -13.72 13.20
CA GLY A 89 1.54 -12.37 12.93
C GLY A 89 1.27 -11.43 14.11
N THR A 90 1.49 -11.88 15.35
CA THR A 90 1.38 -10.99 16.51
C THR A 90 2.40 -9.85 16.43
N ILE A 91 2.07 -8.68 17.01
CA ILE A 91 3.01 -7.55 17.04
C ILE A 91 4.28 -7.91 17.83
N THR A 92 4.12 -8.59 18.98
CA THR A 92 5.25 -9.01 19.81
C THR A 92 6.18 -9.96 19.07
N GLY A 93 5.65 -10.98 18.39
CA GLY A 93 6.44 -11.90 17.58
C GLY A 93 7.15 -11.19 16.42
N CYS A 94 6.48 -10.26 15.75
CA CYS A 94 7.05 -9.48 14.65
C CYS A 94 8.23 -8.63 15.10
N VAL A 95 8.06 -7.90 16.21
CA VAL A 95 9.13 -7.08 16.80
C VAL A 95 10.33 -7.96 17.18
N ASN A 96 10.07 -9.11 17.82
CA ASN A 96 11.12 -10.05 18.20
C ASN A 96 11.84 -10.65 16.99
N SER A 97 11.13 -10.92 15.88
CA SER A 97 11.75 -11.41 14.65
C SER A 97 12.69 -10.35 14.06
N HIS A 98 12.22 -9.11 13.90
CA HIS A 98 13.07 -8.03 13.42
C HIS A 98 14.29 -7.79 14.32
N TRP A 99 14.17 -7.90 15.65
CA TRP A 99 15.33 -7.79 16.54
C TRP A 99 16.36 -8.91 16.36
N LYS A 100 15.93 -10.14 16.03
CA LYS A 100 16.86 -11.24 15.72
C LYS A 100 17.62 -10.97 14.43
N ASP A 101 16.96 -10.39 13.43
CA ASP A 101 17.53 -10.17 12.10
C ASP A 101 18.38 -8.89 12.01
N ILE A 102 17.92 -7.80 12.65
CA ILE A 102 18.55 -6.47 12.62
C ILE A 102 19.65 -6.36 13.70
N GLY A 103 19.53 -7.11 14.80
CA GLY A 103 20.45 -7.04 15.93
C GLY A 103 20.36 -5.71 16.72
N ALA A 104 21.31 -5.51 17.64
CA ALA A 104 21.55 -4.18 18.22
C ALA A 104 22.30 -3.38 17.15
N GLY A 105 21.66 -2.36 16.56
CA GLY A 105 22.21 -1.60 15.43
C GLY A 105 23.66 -1.13 15.64
N ASP A 106 24.34 -0.78 14.55
CA ASP A 106 25.69 -0.20 14.60
C ASP A 106 25.68 1.22 15.20
N ASP A 107 26.81 1.66 15.75
CA ASP A 107 26.95 2.95 16.45
C ASP A 107 27.03 4.16 15.50
N ASP A 108 26.56 3.98 14.25
CA ASP A 108 26.74 4.90 13.14
C ASP A 108 25.86 6.16 13.30
N SER A 109 26.26 6.96 14.28
CA SER A 109 25.73 8.28 14.63
C SER A 109 25.98 9.33 13.53
N GLY A 110 26.70 8.95 12.47
CA GLY A 110 27.03 9.77 11.30
C GLY A 110 26.12 9.60 10.09
N ARG A 111 25.08 8.77 10.14
CA ARG A 111 24.20 8.55 8.96
C ARG A 111 23.64 9.87 8.43
N ALA A 112 23.90 10.12 7.15
CA ALA A 112 23.37 11.28 6.45
C ALA A 112 21.82 11.31 6.51
N PRO A 113 21.21 12.51 6.52
CA PRO A 113 19.75 12.65 6.56
C PRO A 113 19.07 11.89 5.42
N LEU A 114 18.05 11.11 5.76
CA LEU A 114 17.23 10.35 4.82
C LEU A 114 16.05 11.19 4.33
N THR A 115 15.88 11.29 3.02
CA THR A 115 14.66 11.77 2.39
C THR A 115 13.91 10.61 1.76
N ILE A 116 12.62 10.47 2.08
CA ILE A 116 11.69 9.55 1.41
C ILE A 116 10.61 10.36 0.71
N LYS A 117 10.49 10.18 -0.61
CA LYS A 117 9.38 10.70 -1.43
C LYS A 117 8.48 9.53 -1.82
N ILE A 118 7.16 9.70 -1.67
CA ILE A 118 6.18 8.78 -2.21
C ILE A 118 5.54 9.38 -3.46
N SER A 119 5.34 8.55 -4.48
CA SER A 119 4.76 8.91 -5.76
C SER A 119 4.02 7.72 -6.38
N HIS A 120 3.31 7.96 -7.49
CA HIS A 120 2.66 6.90 -8.27
C HIS A 120 1.71 6.02 -7.44
N VAL A 121 0.92 6.65 -6.56
CA VAL A 121 -0.15 5.95 -5.85
C VAL A 121 -1.23 5.57 -6.86
N GLN A 122 -1.51 4.29 -6.99
CA GLN A 122 -2.47 3.77 -7.98
C GLN A 122 -3.10 2.46 -7.52
N ASP A 123 -4.25 2.11 -8.10
CA ASP A 123 -4.84 0.79 -7.88
C ASP A 123 -3.97 -0.30 -8.52
N VAL A 124 -3.76 -1.39 -7.79
CA VAL A 124 -3.06 -2.57 -8.28
C VAL A 124 -3.94 -3.80 -8.14
N ALA A 125 -3.99 -4.60 -9.20
CA ALA A 125 -4.77 -5.83 -9.21
C ALA A 125 -4.20 -6.86 -8.22
N ALA A 126 -5.04 -7.80 -7.80
CA ALA A 126 -4.58 -8.97 -7.07
C ALA A 126 -3.57 -9.76 -7.91
N SER A 127 -2.55 -10.32 -7.27
CA SER A 127 -1.70 -11.37 -7.83
C SER A 127 -2.09 -12.73 -7.23
N PRO A 128 -1.48 -13.85 -7.66
CA PRO A 128 -1.76 -15.15 -7.05
C PRO A 128 -1.50 -15.23 -5.54
N THR A 129 -0.58 -14.39 -5.03
CA THR A 129 -0.16 -14.40 -3.62
C THR A 129 -0.51 -13.13 -2.85
N HIS A 130 -0.91 -12.06 -3.52
CA HIS A 130 -1.19 -10.75 -2.90
C HIS A 130 -2.59 -10.24 -3.27
N PRO A 131 -3.42 -9.82 -2.30
CA PRO A 131 -4.74 -9.25 -2.57
C PRO A 131 -4.65 -7.91 -3.32
N ALA A 132 -5.72 -7.53 -4.02
CA ALA A 132 -5.81 -6.23 -4.66
C ALA A 132 -5.69 -5.09 -3.63
N GLY A 133 -5.13 -3.96 -4.04
CA GLY A 133 -4.86 -2.84 -3.14
C GLY A 133 -4.39 -1.59 -3.86
N LYS A 134 -3.67 -0.73 -3.13
CA LYS A 134 -3.01 0.46 -3.65
C LYS A 134 -1.51 0.23 -3.72
N GLY A 135 -0.93 0.41 -4.88
CA GLY A 135 0.52 0.43 -5.08
C GLY A 135 1.07 1.84 -4.88
N ALA A 136 2.31 1.98 -4.40
CA ALA A 136 3.02 3.25 -4.30
C ALA A 136 4.52 3.07 -4.56
N LEU A 137 5.15 4.05 -5.19
CA LEU A 137 6.61 4.11 -5.39
C LEU A 137 7.23 4.98 -4.30
N ALA A 138 8.09 4.39 -3.47
CA ALA A 138 8.97 5.09 -2.56
C ALA A 138 10.34 5.33 -3.22
N THR A 139 10.82 6.57 -3.19
CA THR A 139 12.18 6.94 -3.59
C THR A 139 12.93 7.43 -2.36
N GLY A 140 13.98 6.71 -2.00
CA GLY A 140 14.87 7.04 -0.89
C GLY A 140 16.16 7.69 -1.37
N HIS A 141 16.69 8.60 -0.55
CA HIS A 141 17.98 9.24 -0.80
C HIS A 141 18.62 9.68 0.51
N ARG A 142 19.90 9.35 0.69
CA ARG A 142 20.79 9.96 1.68
C ARG A 142 21.81 10.84 0.97
N ALA A 143 22.18 11.94 1.62
CA ALA A 143 23.20 12.82 1.07
C ALA A 143 24.52 12.05 0.86
N GLY A 144 25.06 12.07 -0.35
CA GLY A 144 26.27 11.34 -0.73
C GLY A 144 26.05 9.94 -1.29
N GLU A 145 24.80 9.47 -1.37
CA GLU A 145 24.43 8.17 -1.94
C GLU A 145 23.53 8.33 -3.16
N ASP A 146 23.53 7.33 -4.05
CA ASP A 146 22.55 7.27 -5.14
C ASP A 146 21.13 7.10 -4.60
N GLN A 147 20.14 7.49 -5.41
CA GLN A 147 18.75 7.23 -5.07
C GLN A 147 18.45 5.74 -5.23
N TRP A 148 17.69 5.18 -4.29
CA TRP A 148 17.11 3.85 -4.42
C TRP A 148 15.59 3.94 -4.41
N ARG A 149 14.93 2.87 -4.87
CA ARG A 149 13.49 2.85 -5.04
C ARG A 149 12.91 1.53 -4.56
N ASN A 150 11.76 1.62 -3.90
CA ASN A 150 10.95 0.49 -3.46
C ASN A 150 9.53 0.69 -3.95
N VAL A 151 8.84 -0.39 -4.28
CA VAL A 151 7.38 -0.37 -4.48
C VAL A 151 6.71 -1.02 -3.29
N LEU A 152 5.58 -0.46 -2.87
CA LEU A 152 4.80 -0.97 -1.75
C LEU A 152 3.38 -1.26 -2.23
N ARG A 153 2.83 -2.41 -1.83
CA ARG A 153 1.40 -2.71 -1.92
C ARG A 153 0.78 -2.47 -0.55
N LEU A 154 -0.27 -1.67 -0.50
CA LEU A 154 -1.04 -1.40 0.70
C LEU A 154 -2.46 -1.91 0.52
N ILE A 155 -3.02 -2.51 1.57
CA ILE A 155 -4.42 -2.92 1.63
C ILE A 155 -5.09 -2.36 2.88
N GLU A 156 -6.42 -2.31 2.86
CA GLU A 156 -7.19 -1.96 4.04
C GLU A 156 -7.41 -3.21 4.90
N GLU A 157 -6.93 -3.18 6.15
CA GLU A 157 -7.12 -4.23 7.15
C GLU A 157 -7.55 -3.55 8.46
N ASP A 158 -8.71 -3.97 9.00
CA ASP A 158 -9.32 -3.38 10.20
C ASP A 158 -9.54 -1.85 10.10
N GLY A 159 -9.95 -1.37 8.92
CA GLY A 159 -10.22 0.05 8.65
C GLY A 159 -8.97 0.94 8.55
N LYS A 160 -7.79 0.33 8.37
CA LYS A 160 -6.52 1.05 8.23
C LYS A 160 -5.76 0.55 7.01
N TRP A 161 -5.15 1.47 6.26
CA TRP A 161 -4.18 1.11 5.24
C TRP A 161 -2.93 0.55 5.89
N ARG A 162 -2.50 -0.62 5.42
CA ARG A 162 -1.33 -1.34 5.91
C ARG A 162 -0.51 -1.87 4.75
N VAL A 163 0.80 -1.94 4.96
CA VAL A 163 1.76 -2.51 4.01
C VAL A 163 1.61 -4.03 4.00
N GLU A 164 1.42 -4.59 2.81
CA GLU A 164 1.23 -6.02 2.57
C GLU A 164 2.36 -6.62 1.73
N GLN A 165 3.01 -5.80 0.90
CA GLN A 165 4.14 -6.20 0.08
C GLN A 165 5.11 -5.03 -0.03
N VAL A 166 6.41 -5.31 0.01
CA VAL A 166 7.48 -4.35 -0.29
C VAL A 166 8.48 -5.05 -1.19
N GLU A 167 8.81 -4.41 -2.32
CA GLU A 167 9.79 -4.94 -3.26
C GLU A 167 10.81 -3.86 -3.60
N ASP A 168 12.06 -4.26 -3.80
CA ASP A 168 13.09 -3.40 -4.39
C ASP A 168 12.80 -3.19 -5.89
N VAL A 169 13.01 -1.98 -6.39
CA VAL A 169 13.01 -1.71 -7.82
C VAL A 169 14.37 -2.09 -8.37
N ASP A 170 14.44 -3.25 -9.04
CA ASP A 170 15.68 -3.74 -9.62
C ASP A 170 16.20 -2.88 -10.79
N ASP A 171 17.45 -3.14 -11.18
CA ASP A 171 18.14 -2.41 -12.25
C ASP A 171 17.43 -2.49 -13.60
N TYR A 172 16.63 -3.54 -13.84
CA TYR A 172 15.85 -3.66 -15.07
C TYR A 172 14.82 -2.53 -15.19
N PHE A 173 14.29 -2.05 -14.06
CA PHE A 173 13.37 -0.92 -14.00
C PHE A 173 14.06 0.42 -13.67
N ALA A 174 15.39 0.49 -13.65
CA ALA A 174 16.17 1.70 -13.31
C ALA A 174 15.68 2.98 -14.03
N HIS A 175 15.30 2.84 -15.30
CA HIS A 175 14.88 3.95 -16.15
C HIS A 175 13.36 4.06 -16.35
N THR A 176 12.58 3.17 -15.72
CA THR A 176 11.12 3.24 -15.76
C THR A 176 10.62 4.25 -14.73
N ALA A 177 9.83 5.23 -15.20
CA ALA A 177 9.28 6.27 -14.34
C ALA A 177 8.29 5.72 -13.29
N ASP A 178 7.46 4.77 -13.71
CA ASP A 178 6.46 4.12 -12.86
C ASP A 178 6.44 2.60 -13.10
N PRO A 179 7.20 1.83 -12.31
CA PRO A 179 7.22 0.38 -12.40
C PRO A 179 6.25 -0.32 -11.44
N VAL A 180 5.40 0.43 -10.70
CA VAL A 180 4.65 -0.07 -9.53
C VAL A 180 3.79 -1.28 -9.86
N ALA A 181 2.88 -1.16 -10.83
CA ALA A 181 1.97 -2.26 -11.17
C ALA A 181 2.71 -3.49 -11.72
N GLN A 182 3.79 -3.29 -12.48
CA GLN A 182 4.57 -4.38 -13.07
C GLN A 182 5.34 -5.17 -12.02
N ILE A 183 6.01 -4.48 -11.09
CA ILE A 183 6.76 -5.15 -10.02
C ILE A 183 5.79 -5.84 -9.05
N LEU A 184 4.73 -5.15 -8.62
CA LEU A 184 3.78 -5.70 -7.66
C LEU A 184 2.93 -6.84 -8.22
N ALA A 185 2.81 -7.00 -9.54
CA ALA A 185 2.19 -8.18 -10.13
C ALA A 185 2.98 -9.49 -9.85
N GLY A 186 4.25 -9.37 -9.46
CA GLY A 186 5.19 -10.46 -9.29
C GLY A 186 5.94 -10.77 -10.59
N LYS A 187 7.17 -11.27 -10.49
CA LYS A 187 7.86 -11.89 -11.63
C LYS A 187 7.12 -13.20 -11.93
N SER A 188 6.39 -13.24 -13.03
CA SER A 188 5.86 -14.48 -13.62
C SER A 188 7.00 -15.40 -14.07
#